data_AF-A0A3M2W1A3-F1
#
_entry.id   AF-A0A3M2W1A3-F1
#
_cell.length_a   1.000
_cell.length_b   1.000
_cell.length_c   1.000
_cell.angle_alpha   90.00
_cell.angle_beta   90.00
_cell.angle_gamma   90.00
#
_symmetry.space_group_name_H-M   'P 1'
#
loop_
_entity.id
_entity.type
_entity.pdbx_description
1 polymer ?
#
loop_
_entity_poly.entity_id
_entity_poly.type
_entity_poly.pdbx_seq_one_letter_code
_entity_poly.pdbx_strand_id
1 'polypeptide(L)' 'MKELKDLVDHREPALPLVEEMLADASVNYQLLPSSAESSRVLTRLQVTTRSTLGTIAY' A
#
# COMPACT_ATOMS: atom_id res chain seq x y z
N MET A 1 -4.09 14.49 -13.38
CA MET A 1 -4.01 13.34 -12.45
C MET A 1 -2.81 12.51 -12.86
N LYS A 2 -2.11 11.90 -11.90
CA LYS A 2 -0.99 11.00 -12.17
C LYS A 2 -1.50 9.63 -12.64
N GLU A 3 -0.72 8.98 -13.50
CA GLU A 3 -0.99 7.62 -13.96
C GLU A 3 -0.54 6.61 -12.91
N LEU A 4 -1.08 5.39 -12.95
CA LEU A 4 -0.76 4.34 -11.96
C LEU A 4 0.76 4.09 -11.82
N LYS A 5 1.49 4.09 -12.94
CA LYS A 5 2.95 3.91 -12.98
C LYS A 5 3.72 4.99 -12.21
N ASP A 6 3.13 6.18 -12.03
CA ASP A 6 3.74 7.29 -11.30
C ASP A 6 3.37 7.26 -9.81
N LEU A 7 2.43 6.39 -9.42
CA LEU A 7 1.96 6.20 -8.05
C LEU A 7 2.60 4.97 -7.40
N VAL A 8 2.97 3.97 -8.19
CA VAL A 8 3.67 2.77 -7.70
C VAL A 8 5.17 3.03 -7.63
N ASP A 9 5.68 3.11 -6.41
CA ASP A 9 7.10 3.14 -6.09
C ASP A 9 7.61 1.70 -5.88
N HIS A 10 8.54 1.28 -6.75
CA HIS A 10 9.18 -0.03 -6.69
C HIS A 10 10.52 -0.03 -5.93
N ARG A 11 11.03 1.15 -5.55
CA ARG A 11 12.35 1.29 -4.91
C ARG A 11 12.21 1.41 -3.39
N GLU A 12 11.28 2.23 -2.94
CA GLU A 12 11.05 2.51 -1.52
C GLU A 12 9.55 2.47 -1.16
N PRO A 13 8.87 1.33 -1.36
CA PRO A 13 7.51 1.20 -0.85
C PRO A 13 7.50 1.20 0.68
N ALA A 14 6.45 1.73 1.31
CA ALA A 14 6.31 1.70 2.78
C ALA A 14 5.88 0.31 3.33
N LEU A 15 6.01 -0.76 2.55
CA LEU A 15 5.67 -2.12 2.98
C LEU A 15 6.44 -2.57 4.23
N PRO A 16 7.76 -2.34 4.36
CA PRO A 16 8.48 -2.71 5.59
C PRO A 16 7.93 -2.02 6.83
N LEU A 17 7.48 -0.76 6.70
CA LEU A 17 6.85 -0.02 7.80
C LEU A 17 5.47 -0.62 8.15
N VAL A 18 4.69 -1.03 7.16
CA VAL A 18 3.41 -1.72 7.39
C VAL A 18 3.64 -3.06 8.10
N GLU A 19 4.67 -3.81 7.70
CA GLU A 19 5.04 -5.07 8.34
C GLU A 19 5.48 -4.88 9.80
N GLU A 20 6.26 -3.83 10.10
CA GLU A 20 6.63 -3.45 11.47
C GLU A 20 5.39 -3.12 12.32
N MET A 21 4.46 -2.32 11.79
CA MET A 21 3.20 -2.01 12.46
C MET A 21 2.34 -3.26 12.74
N LEU A 22 2.35 -4.23 11.82
CA LEU A 22 1.65 -5.51 12.01
C LEU A 22 2.34 -6.38 13.06
N ALA A 23 3.67 -6.41 13.09
CA ALA A 23 4.44 -7.14 14.10
C ALA A 23 4.18 -6.61 15.53
N ASP A 24 3.99 -5.29 15.66
CA ASP A 24 3.65 -4.64 16.93
C ASP A 24 2.16 -4.75 17.32
N ALA A 25 1.32 -5.29 16.43
CA ALA A 25 -0.11 -5.39 16.70
C ALA A 25 -0.38 -6.44 17.80
N SER A 26 -1.07 -6.02 18.86
CA SER A 26 -1.51 -6.90 19.95
C SER A 26 -2.77 -7.71 19.63
N VAL A 27 -3.33 -7.53 18.42
CA VAL A 27 -4.53 -8.19 17.93
C VAL A 27 -4.19 -9.18 16.83
N ASN A 28 -4.98 -10.26 16.73
CA ASN A 28 -4.84 -11.21 15.64
C ASN A 28 -5.11 -10.50 14.29
N TYR A 29 -4.21 -10.70 13.34
CA TYR A 29 -4.33 -10.18 11.99
C TYR A 29 -4.09 -11.28 10.95
N GLN A 30 -4.61 -11.07 9.75
CA GLN A 30 -4.30 -11.87 8.58
C GLN A 30 -3.98 -10.92 7.43
N LEU A 31 -2.79 -11.07 6.85
CA LEU A 31 -2.44 -10.36 5.63
C LEU A 31 -3.06 -11.10 4.44
N LEU A 32 -3.90 -10.42 3.68
CA LEU A 32 -4.55 -10.96 2.48
C LEU A 32 -3.70 -10.64 1.23
N PRO A 33 -3.81 -11.44 0.16
CA PRO A 33 -3.23 -11.07 -1.13
C PRO A 33 -3.81 -9.76 -1.66
N SER A 34 -3.07 -9.08 -2.55
CA SER A 34 -3.53 -7.83 -3.16
C SER A 34 -4.86 -8.03 -3.91
N SER A 35 -5.72 -7.01 -3.84
CA SER A 35 -7.02 -7.00 -4.48
C SER A 35 -6.90 -6.72 -5.98
N ALA A 36 -7.78 -7.31 -6.79
CA ALA A 36 -7.89 -7.00 -8.22
C ALA A 36 -8.19 -5.50 -8.49
N GLU A 37 -8.79 -4.81 -7.52
CA GLU A 37 -9.15 -3.38 -7.64
C GLU A 37 -8.05 -2.43 -7.13
N SER A 38 -6.94 -2.94 -6.60
CA SER A 38 -5.92 -2.14 -5.90
C SER A 38 -5.37 -0.99 -6.75
N SER A 39 -5.14 -1.26 -8.04
CA SER A 39 -4.73 -0.28 -9.05
C SER A 39 -5.74 0.86 -9.22
N ARG A 40 -7.03 0.54 -9.23
CA ARG A 40 -8.11 1.52 -9.36
C ARG A 40 -8.24 2.35 -8.10
N VAL A 41 -8.12 1.73 -6.93
CA VAL A 41 -8.14 2.40 -5.62
C VAL A 41 -6.99 3.40 -5.52
N LEU A 42 -5.76 2.96 -5.80
CA LEU A 42 -4.58 3.83 -5.73
C LEU A 42 -4.70 5.02 -6.69
N THR A 43 -5.18 4.78 -7.92
CA THR A 43 -5.41 5.83 -8.92
C THR A 43 -6.46 6.84 -8.46
N ARG A 44 -7.52 6.40 -7.77
CA ARG A 44 -8.54 7.31 -7.23
C ARG A 44 -8.03 8.15 -6.05
N LEU A 45 -7.18 7.56 -5.20
CA LEU A 45 -6.63 8.24 -4.03
C LEU A 45 -5.49 9.22 -4.37
N GLN A 46 -4.79 9.03 -5.49
CA GLN A 46 -3.68 9.89 -5.94
C GLN A 46 -2.54 10.01 -4.91
N VAL A 47 -2.33 8.95 -4.12
CA VAL A 47 -1.20 8.77 -3.20
C VAL A 47 -0.22 7.75 -3.77
N THR A 48 1.03 7.76 -3.29
CA THR A 48 2.06 6.83 -3.77
C THR A 48 2.29 5.68 -2.79
N THR A 49 2.75 4.53 -3.28
CA THR A 49 3.12 3.37 -2.44
C THR A 49 4.35 3.60 -1.56
N ARG A 50 5.00 4.77 -1.66
CA ARG A 50 5.99 5.26 -0.68
C ARG A 50 5.37 5.73 0.63
N SER A 51 4.06 6.01 0.63
CA SER A 51 3.29 6.31 1.84
C SER A 51 2.60 5.06 2.37
N THR A 52 2.45 4.96 3.70
CA THR A 52 1.73 3.85 4.35
C THR A 52 0.33 3.65 3.77
N LEU A 53 -0.41 4.74 3.53
CA LEU A 53 -1.74 4.67 2.93
C LEU A 53 -1.71 4.10 1.51
N GLY A 54 -0.77 4.55 0.68
CA GLY A 54 -0.64 4.05 -0.69
C GLY A 54 -0.20 2.59 -0.76
N THR A 55 0.66 2.15 0.16
CA THR A 55 1.03 0.73 0.30
C THR A 55 -0.16 -0.12 0.71
N ILE A 56 -0.98 0.33 1.66
CA ILE A 56 -2.17 -0.42 2.09
C ILE A 56 -3.23 -0.47 0.97
N ALA A 57 -3.33 0.60 0.18
CA ALA A 57 -4.27 0.69 -0.93
C ALA A 57 -3.90 -0.16 -2.16
N TYR A 58 -2.63 -0.55 -2.31
CA TYR A 58 -2.09 -1.22 -3.50
C TYR A 58 -1.58 -2.64 -3.20
#